data_AF-A0A553RNU1-F1
#
_entry.id   AF-A0A553RNU1-F1
#
_cell.length_a   1.000
_cell.length_b   1.000
_cell.length_c   1.000
_cell.angle_alpha   90.00
_cell.angle_beta   90.00
_cell.angle_gamma   90.00
#
_symmetry.space_group_name_H-M   'P 1'
#
loop_
_entity.id
_entity.type
_entity.pdbx_description
1 polymer ?
#
loop_
_entity_poly.entity_id
_entity_poly.type
_entity_poly.pdbx_seq_one_letter_code
_entity_poly.pdbx_strand_id
1 'polypeptide(L)' 'MTPCPASCADLAAPNECEQTQCVEGCQCRAGFVLSDQDCVPYSQCGCTYLNRYY' A
#
# COMPACT_ATOMS: atom_id res chain seq x y z
N MET A 1 -1.10 -5.89 12.03
CA MET A 1 -0.76 -5.17 10.78
C MET A 1 0.11 -6.07 9.95
N THR A 2 -0.05 -6.08 8.63
CA THR A 2 1.03 -6.54 7.76
C THR A 2 2.18 -5.54 7.88
N PRO A 3 3.42 -5.97 8.17
CA PRO A 3 4.57 -5.06 8.27
C PRO A 3 4.86 -4.32 6.96
N CYS A 4 4.45 -4.89 5.82
CA CYS A 4 4.39 -4.21 4.54
C CYS A 4 2.92 -4.10 4.07
N PRO A 5 2.21 -3.00 4.37
CA PRO A 5 0.89 -2.76 3.81
C PRO A 5 1.00 -2.43 2.32
N ALA A 6 -0.03 -2.76 1.54
CA ALA A 6 -0.12 -2.34 0.15
C ALA A 6 -0.25 -0.82 0.05
N SER A 7 0.48 -0.23 -0.88
CA SER A 7 0.44 1.21 -1.18
C SER A 7 0.12 1.46 -2.65
N CYS A 8 -0.28 2.68 -3.02
CA CYS A 8 -0.47 3.03 -4.44
C CYS A 8 0.82 2.86 -5.26
N ALA A 9 1.99 3.00 -4.63
CA ALA A 9 3.29 2.77 -5.28
C ALA A 9 3.64 1.28 -5.42
N ASP A 10 3.19 0.46 -4.48
CA ASP A 10 3.47 -0.97 -4.45
C ASP A 10 2.29 -1.78 -3.88
N LEU A 11 1.50 -2.35 -4.78
CA LEU A 11 0.34 -3.18 -4.45
C LEU A 11 0.73 -4.62 -4.07
N ALA A 12 1.93 -5.06 -4.47
CA ALA A 12 2.43 -6.42 -4.24
C ALA A 12 3.21 -6.56 -2.92
N ALA A 13 3.57 -5.44 -2.30
CA ALA A 13 4.28 -5.33 -1.04
C ALA A 13 3.85 -6.33 0.05
N PRO A 14 2.55 -6.58 0.31
CA PRO A 14 2.15 -7.56 1.32
C PRO A 14 2.52 -9.01 0.98
N ASN A 15 2.72 -9.37 -0.29
CA ASN A 15 3.16 -10.70 -0.70
C ASN A 15 4.69 -10.82 -0.80
N GLU A 16 5.37 -9.74 -1.18
CA GLU A 16 6.84 -9.71 -1.36
C GLU A 16 7.60 -9.38 -0.06
N CYS A 17 6.89 -9.11 1.03
CA CYS A 17 7.49 -8.78 2.31
C CYS A 17 8.12 -10.02 2.97
N GLU A 18 9.43 -9.98 3.20
CA GLU A 18 10.14 -11.03 3.96
C GLU A 18 9.68 -11.08 5.43
N GLN A 19 9.24 -9.93 5.97
CA GLN A 19 8.66 -9.84 7.31
C GLN A 19 7.22 -10.36 7.28
N THR A 20 7.01 -11.56 7.82
CA THR A 20 5.70 -12.19 7.95
C THR A 20 5.08 -11.98 9.33
N GLN A 21 5.88 -11.51 10.29
CA GLN A 21 5.42 -11.24 11.66
C GLN A 21 4.52 -10.01 11.65
N CYS A 22 3.26 -10.21 12.04
CA CYS A 22 2.35 -9.10 12.26
C CYS A 22 2.90 -8.15 13.33
N VAL A 23 2.85 -6.85 13.05
CA VAL A 23 3.24 -5.79 14.00
C VAL A 23 2.01 -5.02 14.47
N GLU A 24 2.12 -4.32 15.59
CA GLU A 24 1.13 -3.32 16.01
C GLU A 24 1.25 -2.05 15.17
N GLY A 25 0.14 -1.37 14.86
CA GLY A 25 0.13 -0.17 14.02
C GLY A 25 -1.26 0.22 13.52
N CYS A 26 -1.33 0.96 12.40
CA CYS A 26 -2.57 1.23 11.65
C CYS A 26 -2.53 0.64 10.22
N GLN A 27 -3.65 0.06 9.75
CA GLN A 27 -3.75 -0.54 8.41
C GLN A 27 -5.05 -0.16 7.73
N CYS A 28 -4.98 0.04 6.41
CA CYS A 28 -6.15 0.29 5.58
C CYS A 28 -7.10 -0.91 5.54
N ARG A 29 -8.40 -0.63 5.36
CA ARG A 29 -9.42 -1.67 5.18
C ARG A 29 -9.18 -2.44 3.87
N ALA A 30 -9.71 -3.65 3.79
CA ALA A 30 -9.68 -4.43 2.55
C ALA A 30 -10.27 -3.62 1.38
N GLY A 31 -9.57 -3.60 0.25
CA GLY A 31 -9.92 -2.78 -0.94
C GLY A 31 -9.38 -1.35 -0.91
N PHE A 32 -8.77 -0.92 0.19
CA PHE A 32 -8.07 0.36 0.31
C PHE A 32 -6.57 0.12 0.42
N VAL A 33 -5.80 1.06 -0.12
CA VAL A 33 -4.34 1.04 -0.12
C VAL A 33 -3.81 2.34 0.42
N LEU A 34 -2.60 2.29 0.98
CA LEU A 34 -1.96 3.46 1.57
C LEU A 34 -1.46 4.40 0.46
N SER A 35 -1.87 5.66 0.52
CA SER A 35 -1.34 6.74 -0.29
C SER A 35 -0.87 7.84 0.65
N ASP A 36 0.44 7.91 0.85
CA ASP A 36 1.09 8.81 1.82
C ASP A 36 0.66 8.55 3.27
N GLN A 37 -0.35 9.26 3.79
CA GLN A 37 -0.94 9.04 5.11
C GLN A 37 -2.43 8.64 5.08
N ASP A 38 -3.03 8.61 3.89
CA ASP A 38 -4.45 8.33 3.72
C ASP A 38 -4.69 6.95 3.10
N CYS A 39 -5.82 6.35 3.45
CA CYS A 39 -6.29 5.12 2.84
C CYS A 39 -7.27 5.45 1.71
N VAL A 40 -6.85 5.23 0.46
CA VAL A 40 -7.69 5.47 -0.71
C VAL A 40 -8.07 4.16 -1.40
N PRO A 41 -9.21 4.09 -2.10
CA PRO A 41 -9.52 2.95 -2.96
C PRO A 41 -8.43 2.77 -4.00
N TYR A 42 -8.07 1.54 -4.34
CA TYR A 42 -7.04 1.27 -5.37
C TYR A 42 -7.35 1.95 -6.71
N SER A 43 -8.65 2.13 -7.02
CA SER A 43 -9.12 2.81 -8.23
C SER A 43 -8.86 4.31 -8.25
N GLN A 44 -8.49 4.92 -7.13
CA GLN A 44 -8.09 6.32 -7.02
C GLN A 44 -6.57 6.51 -7.04
N CYS A 45 -5.79 5.43 -7.07
CA CYS A 45 -4.34 5.54 -7.25
C CYS A 45 -4.04 6.08 -8.65
N GLY A 46 -3.22 7.12 -8.70
CA GLY A 46 -2.59 7.56 -9.94
C GLY A 46 -1.46 6.61 -10.35
N CYS A 47 -1.04 6.72 -11.60
CA CYS A 47 0.00 5.86 -12.15
C CYS A 47 1.33 6.60 -12.14
N THR A 48 2.39 5.96 -11.67
CA THR A 48 3.75 6.49 -11.82
C THR A 48 4.39 5.89 -13.07
N TYR A 49 4.70 6.72 -14.06
CA TYR A 49 5.41 6.33 -15.27
C TYR A 49 6.65 7.19 -15.45
N LEU A 50 7.83 6.55 -15.56
CA LEU A 50 9.13 7.23 -15.69
C LEU A 50 9.37 8.32 -14.62
N ASN A 51 9.17 7.99 -13.34
CA ASN A 51 9.27 8.93 -12.21
C ASN A 51 8.27 10.12 -12.26
N ARG A 52 7.18 10.00 -13.03
CA ARG A 52 6.12 11.02 -13.07
C ARG A 52 4.78 10.42 -12.68
N TYR A 53 4.10 11.05 -11.74
CA TYR A 53 2.77 10.68 -11.27
C TYR A 53 1.69 11.32 -12.18
N TYR A 54 0.66 10.55 -12.52
CA TYR A 54 -0.45 10.93 -13.40
C TYR A 54 -1.81 10.66 -12.75
#